data_AF-A0A7X3A5J3-F1
#
_entry.id   AF-A0A7X3A5J3-F1
#
_cell.length_a   1.000
_cell.length_b   1.000
_cell.length_c   1.000
_cell.angle_alpha   90.00
_cell.angle_beta   90.00
_cell.angle_gamma   90.00
#
_symmetry.space_group_name_H-M   'P 1'
#
loop_
_entity.id
_entity.type
_entity.pdbx_description
1 polymer ?
#
loop_
_entity_poly.entity_id
_entity_poly.type
_entity_poly.pdbx_seq_one_letter_code
_entity_poly.pdbx_strand_id
1 'polypeptide(L)'
;MIKVNEAAKIAGVSVRTLHYYDKIGLLKPSQIGENGYRFYGEADFARLQQILFFKELDFSLEDIKAILDNPGFDRRSALESHMELLVEKKRRIERIIASVEQTIQSIRGGTTMSKQEMFEPFDMKKIEEHQKKYEQEVKEKYGGTKAYEESQRRTSGYTKEDWQRISEQVGAIYRRIAAAMPKGPADEEAQEAIGQWHKHITDSYYECTTEIFRGLGDMYVADSRFTANIDKYGEGLAAFMRDAMHIYCDRLERA
;
A
#
# COMPACT_ATOMS: atom_id res chain seq x y z
N MET A 1 23.45 18.77 -20.25
CA MET A 1 22.34 17.83 -20.54
C MET A 1 22.91 16.56 -21.12
N ILE A 2 22.37 15.40 -20.74
CA ILE A 2 22.88 14.10 -21.18
C ILE A 2 21.76 13.21 -21.70
N LYS A 3 22.10 12.24 -22.56
CA LYS A 3 21.12 11.36 -23.21
C LYS A 3 20.54 10.35 -22.23
N VAL A 4 19.32 9.88 -22.51
CA VAL A 4 18.59 8.91 -21.68
C VAL A 4 19.43 7.67 -21.27
N ASN A 5 20.28 7.14 -22.15
CA ASN A 5 21.12 5.97 -21.84
C ASN A 5 22.17 6.27 -20.76
N GLU A 6 22.78 7.45 -20.85
CA GLU A 6 23.77 7.90 -19.87
C GLU A 6 23.08 8.27 -18.55
N ALA A 7 21.90 8.91 -18.63
CA ALA A 7 21.11 9.24 -17.46
C ALA A 7 20.64 7.99 -16.69
N ALA A 8 20.16 6.98 -17.41
CA ALA A 8 19.79 5.68 -16.85
C ALA A 8 20.99 5.03 -16.13
N LYS A 9 22.17 5.06 -16.75
CA LYS A 9 23.40 4.48 -16.18
C LYS A 9 23.83 5.20 -14.89
N ILE A 10 23.82 6.53 -14.87
CA ILE A 10 24.22 7.32 -13.70
C ILE A 10 23.24 7.11 -12.54
N ALA A 11 21.94 7.11 -12.83
CA ALA A 11 20.90 6.96 -11.82
C ALA A 11 20.64 5.51 -11.40
N GLY A 12 21.31 4.52 -12.01
CA GLY A 12 21.14 3.11 -11.69
C GLY A 12 19.76 2.54 -12.04
N VAL A 13 19.05 3.16 -13.00
CA VAL A 13 17.71 2.72 -13.45
C VAL A 13 17.75 2.26 -14.90
N SER A 14 16.74 1.49 -15.31
CA SER A 14 16.62 1.10 -16.72
C SER A 14 16.15 2.27 -17.59
N VAL A 15 16.56 2.30 -18.86
CA VAL A 15 16.03 3.25 -19.86
C VAL A 15 14.50 3.13 -19.97
N ARG A 16 13.97 1.91 -19.84
CA ARG A 16 12.53 1.64 -19.81
C ARG A 16 11.84 2.36 -18.64
N THR A 17 12.48 2.41 -17.47
CA THR A 17 11.98 3.13 -16.30
C THR A 17 11.89 4.63 -16.57
N LEU A 18 12.92 5.24 -17.16
CA LEU A 18 12.89 6.66 -17.52
C LEU A 18 11.82 6.98 -18.56
N HIS A 19 11.64 6.11 -19.57
CA HIS A 19 10.55 6.24 -20.54
C HIS A 19 9.17 6.08 -19.89
N TYR A 20 9.04 5.20 -18.91
CA TYR A 20 7.80 5.02 -18.17
C TYR A 20 7.48 6.26 -17.33
N TYR A 21 8.47 6.82 -16.64
CA TYR A 21 8.29 8.05 -15.85
C TYR A 21 7.91 9.24 -16.71
N ASP A 22 8.47 9.36 -17.92
CA ASP A 22 8.04 10.35 -18.90
C ASP A 22 6.59 10.12 -19.33
N LYS A 23 6.22 8.87 -19.66
CA LYS A 23 4.87 8.49 -20.09
C LYS A 23 3.79 8.85 -19.07
N ILE A 24 4.04 8.63 -17.78
CA ILE A 24 3.08 8.96 -16.70
C ILE A 24 3.19 10.43 -16.25
N GLY A 25 4.12 11.19 -16.84
CA GLY A 25 4.38 12.58 -16.52
C GLY A 25 5.05 12.80 -15.16
N LEU A 26 5.67 11.77 -14.60
CA LEU A 26 6.38 11.84 -13.32
C LEU A 26 7.76 12.50 -13.48
N LEU A 27 8.48 12.19 -14.57
CA LEU A 27 9.77 12.80 -14.91
C LEU A 27 9.85 13.04 -16.41
N LYS A 28 9.74 14.31 -16.81
CA LYS A 28 9.85 14.71 -18.21
C LYS A 28 11.30 15.12 -18.52
N PRO A 29 11.84 14.77 -19.70
CA PRO A 29 13.15 15.27 -20.12
C PRO A 29 13.08 16.78 -20.39
N SER A 30 14.13 17.51 -20.02
CA SER A 30 14.28 18.93 -20.35
C SER A 30 14.21 19.21 -21.85
N GLN A 31 14.67 18.27 -22.69
CA GLN A 31 14.63 18.43 -24.15
C GLN A 31 14.37 17.10 -24.85
N ILE A 32 13.59 17.16 -25.93
CA ILE A 32 13.45 16.09 -26.91
C ILE A 32 14.07 16.60 -28.22
N GLY A 33 15.13 15.93 -28.69
CA GLY A 33 15.77 16.26 -29.96
C GLY A 33 14.90 15.90 -31.16
N GLU A 34 15.19 16.49 -32.32
CA GLU A 34 14.44 16.26 -33.58
C GLU A 34 14.41 14.78 -34.00
N ASN A 35 15.42 14.02 -33.60
CA ASN A 35 15.54 12.58 -33.80
C ASN A 35 14.79 11.73 -32.74
N GLY A 36 13.98 12.35 -31.88
CA GLY A 36 13.21 11.70 -30.82
C GLY A 36 14.02 11.33 -29.57
N TYR A 37 15.30 11.70 -29.50
CA TYR A 37 16.13 11.39 -28.33
C TYR A 37 15.81 12.33 -27.16
N ARG A 38 15.73 11.75 -25.96
CA ARG A 38 15.48 12.48 -24.71
C ARG A 38 16.79 12.92 -24.05
N PHE A 39 16.81 14.15 -23.58
CA PHE A 39 17.93 14.77 -22.90
C PHE A 39 17.51 15.28 -21.52
N TYR A 40 18.30 14.93 -20.52
CA TYR A 40 18.04 15.25 -19.12
C TYR A 40 19.06 16.28 -18.62
N GLY A 41 18.57 17.31 -17.94
CA GLY A 41 19.36 18.36 -17.29
C GLY A 41 19.46 18.19 -15.78
N GLU A 42 20.17 19.09 -15.10
CA GLU A 42 20.40 19.05 -13.65
C GLU A 42 19.09 19.05 -12.84
N ALA A 43 18.09 19.82 -13.27
CA ALA A 43 16.78 19.85 -12.61
C ALA A 43 16.06 18.50 -12.71
N ASP A 44 16.17 17.82 -13.85
CA ASP A 44 15.58 16.49 -14.05
C ASP A 44 16.28 15.45 -13.18
N PHE A 45 17.60 15.57 -13.00
CA PHE A 45 18.36 14.71 -12.10
C PHE A 45 18.00 14.93 -10.64
N ALA A 46 17.84 16.18 -10.21
CA ALA A 46 17.38 16.50 -8.87
C ALA A 46 16.00 15.89 -8.60
N ARG A 47 15.09 15.96 -9.58
CA ARG A 47 13.76 15.34 -9.49
C ARG A 47 13.83 13.81 -9.53
N LEU A 48 14.65 13.23 -10.39
CA LEU A 48 14.88 11.77 -10.45
C LEU A 48 15.40 11.23 -9.13
N GLN A 49 16.35 11.92 -8.50
CA GLN A 49 16.87 11.55 -7.19
C GLN A 49 15.75 11.51 -6.13
N GLN A 50 14.87 12.51 -6.11
CA GLN A 50 13.71 12.53 -5.20
C GLN A 50 12.76 11.37 -5.45
N ILE A 51 12.46 11.07 -6.72
CA ILE A 51 11.62 9.93 -7.09
C ILE A 51 12.21 8.63 -6.52
N LEU A 52 13.53 8.44 -6.66
CA LEU A 52 14.19 7.25 -6.14
C LEU A 52 14.17 7.17 -4.61
N PHE A 53 14.35 8.29 -3.91
CA PHE A 53 14.20 8.34 -2.46
C PHE A 53 12.80 7.90 -2.01
N PHE A 54 11.74 8.44 -2.60
CA PHE A 54 10.39 8.02 -2.24
C PHE A 54 10.08 6.57 -2.65
N LYS A 55 10.66 6.08 -3.75
CA LYS A 55 10.50 4.66 -4.13
C LYS A 55 11.14 3.71 -3.14
N GLU A 56 12.26 4.07 -2.53
CA GLU A 56 12.90 3.29 -1.45
C GLU A 56 12.04 3.24 -0.17
N LEU A 57 11.07 4.15 -0.05
CA LEU A 57 10.10 4.17 1.03
C LEU A 57 8.77 3.49 0.69
N ASP A 58 8.72 2.75 -0.43
CA ASP A 58 7.56 1.98 -0.87
C ASP A 58 6.35 2.86 -1.26
N PHE A 59 6.60 4.13 -1.62
CA PHE A 59 5.56 5.00 -2.17
C PHE A 59 5.17 4.58 -3.59
N SER A 60 3.88 4.73 -3.89
CA SER A 60 3.37 4.54 -5.25
C SER A 60 3.88 5.68 -6.16
N LEU A 61 4.00 5.42 -7.45
CA LEU A 61 4.45 6.46 -8.41
C LEU A 61 3.44 7.62 -8.52
N GLU A 62 2.18 7.35 -8.21
CA GLU A 62 1.10 8.33 -8.21
C GLU A 62 1.23 9.28 -7.02
N ASP A 63 1.50 8.74 -5.82
CA ASP A 63 1.76 9.54 -4.63
C ASP A 63 2.99 10.41 -4.83
N ILE A 64 4.10 9.83 -5.33
CA ILE A 64 5.35 10.55 -5.62
C ILE A 64 5.10 11.72 -6.56
N LYS A 65 4.28 11.52 -7.60
CA LYS A 65 3.92 12.58 -8.53
C LYS A 65 3.13 13.68 -7.82
N ALA A 66 2.13 13.32 -7.03
CA ALA A 66 1.31 14.28 -6.30
C ALA A 66 2.14 15.14 -5.34
N ILE A 67 3.06 14.51 -4.60
CA ILE A 67 3.98 15.18 -3.67
C ILE A 67 4.88 16.16 -4.41
N LEU A 68 5.53 15.71 -5.50
CA LEU A 68 6.52 16.52 -6.23
C LEU A 68 5.91 17.60 -7.11
N ASP A 69 4.62 17.50 -7.46
CA ASP A 69 3.90 18.51 -8.24
C ASP A 69 3.16 19.52 -7.35
N ASN A 70 3.16 19.33 -6.02
CA ASN A 70 2.51 20.24 -5.08
C ASN A 70 3.27 21.59 -5.02
N PRO A 71 2.63 22.74 -5.28
CA PRO A 71 3.26 24.06 -5.20
C PRO A 71 3.79 24.43 -3.81
N GLY A 72 3.23 23.83 -2.75
CA GLY A 72 3.65 23.99 -1.36
C GLY A 72 4.75 23.02 -0.92
N PHE A 73 5.29 22.20 -1.83
CA PHE A 73 6.31 21.21 -1.50
C PHE A 73 7.63 21.87 -1.09
N ASP A 74 7.94 21.82 0.22
CA ASP A 74 9.27 22.15 0.73
C ASP A 74 10.20 20.94 0.59
N ARG A 75 11.07 21.02 -0.43
CA ARG A 75 12.10 20.02 -0.71
C ARG A 75 12.99 19.72 0.51
N ARG A 76 13.34 20.73 1.30
CA ARG A 76 14.25 20.54 2.44
C ARG A 76 13.54 19.77 3.55
N SER A 77 12.35 20.20 3.94
CA SER A 77 11.53 19.51 4.94
C SER A 77 11.20 18.06 4.54
N ALA A 78 10.94 17.82 3.25
CA ALA A 78 10.69 16.47 2.74
C ALA A 78 11.93 15.57 2.86
N LEU A 79 13.13 16.09 2.57
CA LEU A 79 14.39 15.35 2.73
C LEU A 79 14.73 15.10 4.20
N GLU A 80 14.44 16.04 5.10
CA GLU A 80 14.61 15.86 6.54
C GLU A 80 13.67 14.76 7.07
N SER A 81 12.39 14.80 6.67
CA SER A 81 11.42 13.75 7.00
C SER A 81 11.81 12.39 6.41
N HIS A 82 12.38 12.37 5.20
CA HIS A 82 12.89 11.17 4.56
C HIS A 82 14.08 10.58 5.35
N MET A 83 15.01 11.43 5.79
CA MET A 83 16.15 11.00 6.61
C MET A 83 15.67 10.36 7.92
N GLU A 84 14.68 10.94 8.59
CA GLU A 84 14.09 10.36 9.80
C GLU A 84 13.53 8.96 9.56
N LEU A 85 12.80 8.78 8.44
CA LEU A 85 12.23 7.47 8.10
C LEU A 85 13.31 6.44 7.72
N LEU A 86 14.36 6.85 7.01
CA LEU A 86 15.51 5.98 6.73
C LEU A 86 16.21 5.53 8.01
N VAL A 87 16.36 6.43 8.99
CA VAL A 87 16.94 6.10 10.29
C VAL A 87 16.05 5.10 11.03
N GLU A 88 14.73 5.22 10.97
CA GLU A 88 13.84 4.22 11.57
C GLU A 88 13.84 2.88 10.84
N LYS A 89 13.88 2.87 9.50
CA LYS A 89 14.09 1.64 8.72
C LYS A 89 15.41 0.97 9.12
N LYS A 90 16.50 1.74 9.26
CA LYS A 90 17.79 1.23 9.75
C LYS A 90 17.65 0.60 11.14
N ARG A 91 17.06 1.31 12.10
CA ARG A 91 16.84 0.79 13.47
C ARG A 91 16.03 -0.50 13.47
N ARG A 92 15.01 -0.61 12.60
CA ARG A 92 14.23 -1.85 12.42
C ARG A 92 15.09 -2.99 11.88
N ILE A 93 15.86 -2.74 10.83
CA ILE A 93 16.76 -3.75 10.28
C ILE A 93 17.76 -4.22 11.35
N GLU A 94 18.31 -3.30 12.14
CA GLU A 94 19.18 -3.64 13.27
C GLU A 94 18.48 -4.53 14.32
N ARG A 95 17.21 -4.24 14.67
CA ARG A 95 16.41 -5.12 15.55
C ARG A 95 16.18 -6.50 14.95
N ILE A 96 15.90 -6.59 13.65
CA ILE A 96 15.70 -7.86 12.94
C ILE A 96 17.00 -8.67 12.95
N ILE A 97 18.14 -8.03 12.65
CA ILE A 97 19.46 -8.67 12.69
C ILE A 97 19.72 -9.24 14.09
N ALA A 98 19.50 -8.45 15.14
CA ALA A 98 19.70 -8.90 16.52
C ALA A 98 18.81 -10.10 16.89
N SER A 99 17.57 -10.14 16.42
CA SER A 99 16.67 -11.27 16.63
C SER A 99 17.09 -12.53 15.86
N VAL A 100 17.60 -12.36 14.63
CA VAL A 100 18.20 -13.46 13.87
C VAL A 100 19.42 -14.02 14.60
N GLU A 101 20.28 -13.17 15.15
CA GLU A 101 21.44 -13.59 15.94
C GLU A 101 21.03 -14.36 17.20
N GLN A 102 20.03 -13.86 17.93
CA GLN A 102 19.46 -14.54 19.11
C GLN A 102 18.83 -15.90 18.73
N THR A 103 18.14 -15.97 17.59
CA THR A 103 17.57 -17.22 17.08
C THR A 103 18.66 -18.23 16.75
N ILE A 104 19.75 -17.80 16.10
CA ILE A 104 20.91 -18.65 15.82
C ILE A 104 21.54 -19.17 17.12
N GLN A 105 21.66 -18.32 18.15
CA GLN A 105 22.18 -18.72 19.46
C GLN A 105 21.24 -19.69 20.20
N SER A 106 19.94 -19.45 20.16
CA SER A 106 18.90 -20.34 20.72
C SER A 106 18.98 -21.74 20.11
N ILE A 107 19.12 -21.84 18.79
CA ILE A 107 19.27 -23.11 18.06
C ILE A 107 20.56 -23.85 18.46
N ARG A 108 21.65 -23.11 18.73
CA ARG A 108 22.96 -23.69 19.09
C ARG A 108 23.11 -24.03 20.58
N GLY A 109 22.45 -23.29 21.47
CA GLY A 109 22.68 -23.32 22.92
C GLY A 109 21.50 -23.82 23.76
N GLY A 110 20.36 -24.18 23.15
CA GLY A 110 19.20 -24.75 23.85
C GLY A 110 18.40 -23.75 24.70
N THR A 111 18.68 -22.45 24.59
CA THR A 111 17.91 -21.39 25.26
C THR A 111 16.60 -21.15 24.52
N THR A 112 15.47 -21.19 25.19
CA THR A 112 14.14 -20.99 24.57
C THR A 112 13.80 -19.50 24.49
N MET A 113 13.69 -18.95 23.28
CA MET A 113 13.10 -17.63 23.08
C MET A 113 11.58 -17.70 23.23
N SER A 114 10.97 -16.69 23.86
CA SER A 114 9.52 -16.59 23.92
C SER A 114 8.93 -16.18 22.57
N LYS A 115 7.67 -16.55 22.32
CA LYS A 115 6.96 -16.17 21.09
C LYS A 115 6.87 -14.64 20.92
N GLN A 116 6.86 -13.86 21.99
CA GLN A 116 6.87 -12.40 21.90
C GLN A 116 8.24 -11.88 21.39
N GLU A 117 9.35 -12.40 21.89
CA GLU A 117 10.70 -12.01 21.46
C GLU A 117 11.02 -12.41 20.01
N MET A 118 10.41 -13.50 19.51
CA MET A 118 10.55 -13.92 18.12
C MET A 118 9.89 -12.97 17.11
N PHE A 119 8.81 -12.27 17.50
CA PHE A 119 7.97 -11.50 16.58
C PHE A 119 8.00 -9.98 16.81
N GLU A 120 8.47 -9.49 17.97
CA GLU A 120 8.61 -8.06 18.29
C GLU A 120 9.42 -7.23 17.25
N PRO A 121 10.53 -7.73 16.66
CA PRO A 121 11.29 -6.95 15.66
C PRO A 121 10.53 -6.68 14.36
N PHE A 122 9.46 -7.44 14.09
CA PHE A 122 8.61 -7.30 12.92
C PHE A 122 7.42 -6.35 13.17
N ASP A 123 7.27 -5.79 14.39
CA ASP A 123 6.23 -4.81 14.71
C ASP A 123 6.43 -3.52 13.88
N MET A 124 5.51 -3.29 12.95
CA MET A 124 5.53 -2.17 12.00
C MET A 124 4.89 -0.90 12.55
N LYS A 125 4.37 -0.90 13.79
CA LYS A 125 3.60 0.22 14.36
C LYS A 125 4.26 1.58 14.22
N LYS A 126 5.59 1.69 14.44
CA LYS A 126 6.31 2.96 14.29
C LYS A 126 6.48 3.43 12.83
N ILE A 127 6.55 2.50 11.89
CA ILE A 127 6.60 2.79 10.45
C ILE A 127 5.20 3.14 9.95
N GLU A 128 4.19 2.42 10.42
CA GLU A 128 2.78 2.72 10.19
C GLU A 128 2.38 4.07 10.80
N GLU A 129 2.89 4.45 11.98
CA GLU A 129 2.69 5.78 12.58
C GLU A 129 3.32 6.90 11.75
N HIS A 130 4.49 6.67 11.14
CA HIS A 130 5.09 7.61 10.18
C HIS A 130 4.33 7.64 8.85
N GLN A 131 3.83 6.51 8.36
CA GLN A 131 2.95 6.45 7.18
C GLN A 131 1.57 7.09 7.45
N LYS A 132 1.08 7.06 8.69
CA LYS A 132 -0.13 7.77 9.13
C LYS A 132 0.02 9.30 9.05
N LYS A 133 1.24 9.82 9.08
CA LYS A 133 1.51 11.23 8.79
C LYS A 133 1.31 11.57 7.30
N TYR A 134 1.40 10.57 6.42
CA TYR A 134 1.03 10.65 5.00
C TYR A 134 -0.46 10.40 4.74
N GLU A 135 -1.13 9.66 5.63
CA GLU A 135 -2.59 9.51 5.67
C GLU A 135 -3.32 10.87 5.84
N GLN A 136 -2.60 11.92 6.26
CA GLN A 136 -3.07 13.31 6.26
C GLN A 136 -3.36 13.85 4.85
N GLU A 137 -2.65 13.40 3.80
CA GLU A 137 -2.95 13.72 2.39
C GLU A 137 -4.16 12.93 1.86
N VAL A 138 -4.39 11.70 2.35
CA VAL A 138 -5.63 10.93 2.08
C VAL A 138 -6.84 11.65 2.71
N LYS A 139 -6.63 12.25 3.88
CA LYS A 139 -7.59 13.14 4.56
C LYS A 139 -7.95 14.35 3.70
N GLU A 140 -7.03 14.90 2.93
CA GLU A 140 -7.32 16.03 2.02
C GLU A 140 -8.14 15.63 0.79
N LYS A 141 -8.03 14.37 0.31
CA LYS A 141 -8.82 13.87 -0.85
C LYS A 141 -10.17 13.23 -0.49
N TYR A 142 -10.31 12.63 0.69
CA TYR A 142 -11.51 11.84 1.07
C TYR A 142 -12.07 12.16 2.46
N GLY A 143 -11.42 13.07 3.21
CA GLY A 143 -11.80 13.40 4.60
C GLY A 143 -13.12 14.13 4.76
N GLY A 144 -13.78 14.54 3.67
CA GLY A 144 -15.12 15.15 3.69
C GLY A 144 -16.28 14.14 3.60
N THR A 145 -16.00 12.83 3.57
CA THR A 145 -17.05 11.80 3.47
C THR A 145 -17.52 11.34 4.85
N LYS A 146 -18.84 11.21 5.04
CA LYS A 146 -19.44 10.72 6.29
C LYS A 146 -18.89 9.35 6.71
N ALA A 147 -18.57 8.48 5.75
CA ALA A 147 -17.99 7.16 5.99
C ALA A 147 -16.59 7.25 6.64
N TYR A 148 -15.76 8.23 6.26
CA TYR A 148 -14.44 8.43 6.85
C TYR A 148 -14.54 8.92 8.31
N GLU A 149 -15.41 9.91 8.56
CA GLU A 149 -15.67 10.42 9.91
C GLU A 149 -16.24 9.35 10.84
N GLU A 150 -17.16 8.53 10.32
CA GLU A 150 -17.75 7.43 11.09
C GLU A 150 -16.71 6.35 11.41
N SER A 151 -15.86 5.99 10.45
CA SER A 151 -14.76 5.05 10.65
C SER A 151 -13.82 5.51 11.75
N GLN A 152 -13.39 6.76 11.70
CA GLN A 152 -12.55 7.36 12.74
C GLN A 152 -13.25 7.32 14.10
N ARG A 153 -14.55 7.68 14.17
CA ARG A 153 -15.32 7.64 15.41
C ARG A 153 -15.40 6.22 15.99
N ARG A 154 -15.76 5.21 15.17
CA ARG A 154 -15.94 3.82 15.64
C ARG A 154 -14.62 3.20 16.06
N THR A 155 -13.59 3.33 15.22
CA THR A 155 -12.29 2.69 15.45
C THR A 155 -11.46 3.37 16.55
N SER A 156 -11.72 4.65 16.87
CA SER A 156 -11.07 5.35 17.99
C SER A 156 -11.33 4.72 19.36
N GLY A 157 -12.44 3.99 19.51
CA GLY A 157 -12.81 3.31 20.75
C GLY A 157 -12.35 1.85 20.84
N TYR A 158 -11.74 1.30 19.79
CA TYR A 158 -11.37 -0.12 19.75
C TYR A 158 -10.13 -0.43 20.56
N THR A 159 -10.23 -1.46 21.39
CA THR A 159 -9.08 -1.98 22.13
C THR A 159 -8.25 -2.92 21.27
N LYS A 160 -7.10 -3.34 21.79
CA LYS A 160 -6.24 -4.33 21.13
C LYS A 160 -6.99 -5.65 20.90
N GLU A 161 -7.86 -6.05 21.83
CA GLU A 161 -8.68 -7.25 21.75
C GLU A 161 -9.76 -7.15 20.69
N ASP A 162 -10.34 -5.96 20.48
CA ASP A 162 -11.29 -5.71 19.39
C ASP A 162 -10.60 -5.83 18.04
N TRP A 163 -9.41 -5.24 17.89
CA TRP A 163 -8.62 -5.35 16.67
C TRP A 163 -8.21 -6.79 16.35
N GLN A 164 -7.86 -7.57 17.37
CA GLN A 164 -7.56 -8.98 17.19
C GLN A 164 -8.79 -9.75 16.70
N ARG A 165 -9.96 -9.54 17.33
CA ARG A 165 -11.22 -10.17 16.93
C ARG A 165 -11.62 -9.82 15.50
N ILE A 166 -11.51 -8.54 15.14
CA ILE A 166 -11.81 -8.05 13.79
C ILE A 166 -10.87 -8.71 12.78
N SER A 167 -9.56 -8.71 13.03
CA SER A 167 -8.58 -9.32 12.13
C SER A 167 -8.80 -10.83 11.94
N GLU A 168 -9.18 -11.54 12.99
CA GLU A 168 -9.52 -12.98 12.92
C GLU A 168 -10.76 -13.22 12.04
N GLN A 169 -11.79 -12.38 12.19
CA GLN A 169 -13.00 -12.42 11.36
C GLN A 169 -12.69 -12.14 9.88
N VAL A 170 -11.90 -11.10 9.57
CA VAL A 170 -11.47 -10.81 8.20
C VAL A 170 -10.76 -12.02 7.59
N GLY A 171 -9.80 -12.61 8.31
CA GLY A 171 -9.06 -13.77 7.84
C GLY A 171 -9.95 -14.99 7.58
N ALA A 172 -10.98 -15.20 8.41
CA ALA A 172 -11.95 -16.27 8.19
C ALA A 172 -12.82 -16.04 6.95
N ILE A 173 -13.30 -14.82 6.75
CA ILE A 173 -14.09 -14.42 5.57
C ILE A 173 -13.27 -14.61 4.30
N TYR A 174 -12.02 -14.12 4.28
CA TYR A 174 -11.16 -14.23 3.10
C TYR A 174 -10.86 -15.68 2.73
N ARG A 175 -10.63 -16.55 3.71
CA ARG A 175 -10.48 -18.00 3.46
C ARG A 175 -11.73 -18.61 2.84
N ARG A 176 -12.93 -18.18 3.28
CA ARG A 176 -14.21 -18.66 2.71
C ARG A 176 -14.38 -18.20 1.27
N ILE A 177 -14.06 -16.94 0.97
CA ILE A 177 -14.10 -16.41 -0.40
C ILE A 177 -13.07 -17.15 -1.29
N ALA A 178 -11.85 -17.33 -0.79
CA ALA A 178 -10.80 -18.05 -1.51
C ALA A 178 -11.20 -19.50 -1.84
N ALA A 179 -11.84 -20.20 -0.91
CA ALA A 179 -12.34 -21.56 -1.14
C ALA A 179 -13.44 -21.63 -2.21
N ALA A 180 -14.19 -20.54 -2.43
CA ALA A 180 -15.22 -20.45 -3.46
C ALA A 180 -14.67 -20.05 -4.84
N MET A 181 -13.41 -19.61 -4.95
CA MET A 181 -12.82 -19.17 -6.22
C MET A 181 -12.98 -20.15 -7.39
N PRO A 182 -12.80 -21.47 -7.22
CA PRO A 182 -12.98 -22.43 -8.32
C PRO A 182 -14.39 -22.51 -8.89
N LYS A 183 -15.41 -22.06 -8.14
CA LYS A 183 -16.82 -22.06 -8.55
C LYS A 183 -17.18 -20.82 -9.38
N GLY A 184 -16.35 -19.78 -9.32
CA GLY A 184 -16.53 -18.52 -10.04
C GLY A 184 -17.22 -17.43 -9.21
N PRO A 185 -17.08 -16.15 -9.61
CA PRO A 185 -17.47 -15.00 -8.79
C PRO A 185 -18.99 -14.82 -8.66
N ALA A 186 -19.78 -15.41 -9.57
CA ALA A 186 -21.24 -15.37 -9.54
C ALA A 186 -21.88 -16.54 -8.76
N ASP A 187 -21.09 -17.50 -8.28
CA ASP A 187 -21.58 -18.64 -7.52
C ASP A 187 -22.25 -18.19 -6.21
N GLU A 188 -23.28 -18.91 -5.77
CA GLU A 188 -24.05 -18.54 -4.58
C GLU A 188 -23.21 -18.56 -3.30
N GLU A 189 -22.26 -19.50 -3.16
CA GLU A 189 -21.39 -19.54 -1.98
C GLU A 189 -20.38 -18.38 -1.98
N ALA A 190 -19.89 -18.00 -3.17
CA ALA A 190 -19.04 -16.82 -3.33
C ALA A 190 -19.81 -15.55 -2.97
N GLN A 191 -21.03 -15.41 -3.47
CA GLN A 191 -21.88 -14.25 -3.23
C GLN A 191 -22.34 -14.14 -1.77
N GLU A 192 -22.61 -15.26 -1.10
CA GLU A 192 -22.89 -15.27 0.35
C GLU A 192 -21.67 -14.79 1.16
N ALA A 193 -20.47 -15.27 0.82
CA ALA A 193 -19.24 -14.86 1.49
C ALA A 193 -18.90 -13.38 1.24
N ILE A 194 -19.18 -12.86 0.04
CA ILE A 194 -19.05 -11.43 -0.28
C ILE A 194 -20.08 -10.58 0.49
N GLY A 195 -21.31 -11.06 0.65
CA GLY A 195 -22.29 -10.40 1.52
C GLY A 195 -21.84 -10.37 2.99
N GLN A 196 -21.19 -11.43 3.49
CA GLN A 196 -20.59 -11.44 4.82
C GLN A 196 -19.46 -10.42 4.93
N TRP A 197 -18.65 -10.24 3.87
CA TRP A 197 -17.62 -9.22 3.81
C TRP A 197 -18.22 -7.80 3.86
N HIS A 198 -19.24 -7.54 3.05
CA HIS A 198 -19.94 -6.26 3.01
C HIS A 198 -20.54 -5.89 4.38
N LYS A 199 -21.20 -6.85 5.02
CA LYS A 199 -21.75 -6.70 6.37
C LYS A 199 -20.65 -6.46 7.41
N HIS A 200 -19.55 -7.21 7.35
CA HIS A 200 -18.45 -7.03 8.30
C HIS A 200 -17.84 -5.63 8.21
N ILE A 201 -17.68 -5.07 7.00
CA ILE A 201 -17.21 -3.70 6.84
C ILE A 201 -18.19 -2.72 7.49
N THR A 202 -19.49 -2.91 7.21
CA THR A 202 -20.58 -2.08 7.73
C THR A 202 -20.63 -2.07 9.26
N ASP A 203 -20.44 -3.23 9.88
CA ASP A 203 -20.49 -3.39 11.33
C ASP A 203 -19.22 -2.86 12.01
N SER A 204 -18.05 -3.03 11.39
CA SER A 204 -16.75 -2.80 12.04
C SER A 204 -16.11 -1.45 11.74
N TYR A 205 -16.45 -0.79 10.63
CA TYR A 205 -15.79 0.46 10.23
C TYR A 205 -16.79 1.59 10.02
N TYR A 206 -17.67 1.50 9.04
CA TYR A 206 -18.58 2.59 8.64
C TYR A 206 -19.72 2.03 7.80
N GLU A 207 -20.83 2.76 7.65
CA GLU A 207 -21.91 2.35 6.73
C GLU A 207 -21.39 2.20 5.30
N CYS A 208 -21.23 0.95 4.84
CA CYS A 208 -20.68 0.64 3.52
C CYS A 208 -21.84 0.56 2.53
N THR A 209 -22.10 1.62 1.77
CA THR A 209 -23.11 1.59 0.70
C THR A 209 -22.64 0.70 -0.46
N THR A 210 -23.54 0.32 -1.37
CA THR A 210 -23.16 -0.45 -2.58
C THR A 210 -22.15 0.32 -3.44
N GLU A 211 -22.28 1.64 -3.53
CA GLU A 211 -21.32 2.51 -4.23
C GLU A 211 -19.92 2.45 -3.59
N ILE A 212 -19.83 2.58 -2.26
CA ILE A 212 -18.55 2.48 -1.54
C ILE A 212 -17.97 1.08 -1.69
N PHE A 213 -18.80 0.04 -1.52
CA PHE A 213 -18.36 -1.34 -1.61
C PHE A 213 -17.83 -1.68 -3.01
N ARG A 214 -18.49 -1.20 -4.06
CA ARG A 214 -18.00 -1.32 -5.44
C ARG A 214 -16.64 -0.64 -5.63
N GLY A 215 -16.51 0.61 -5.15
CA GLY A 215 -15.24 1.34 -5.20
C GLY A 215 -14.10 0.65 -4.43
N LEU A 216 -14.39 -0.02 -3.30
CA LEU A 216 -13.39 -0.84 -2.59
C LEU A 216 -12.90 -2.01 -3.43
N GLY A 217 -13.79 -2.65 -4.18
CA GLY A 217 -13.42 -3.75 -5.09
C GLY A 217 -12.44 -3.29 -6.15
N ASP A 218 -12.73 -2.17 -6.82
CA ASP A 218 -11.82 -1.58 -7.82
C ASP A 218 -10.46 -1.21 -7.21
N MET A 219 -10.47 -0.65 -6.00
CA MET A 219 -9.27 -0.25 -5.27
C MET A 219 -8.38 -1.44 -4.91
N TYR A 220 -8.94 -2.60 -4.56
CA TYR A 220 -8.17 -3.81 -4.23
C TYR A 220 -7.27 -4.29 -5.36
N VAL A 221 -7.62 -3.97 -6.61
CA VAL A 221 -6.83 -4.31 -7.81
C VAL A 221 -5.99 -3.12 -8.29
N ALA A 222 -6.47 -1.89 -8.12
CA ALA A 222 -5.75 -0.69 -8.52
C ALA A 222 -4.49 -0.44 -7.68
N ASP A 223 -4.52 -0.79 -6.39
CA ASP A 223 -3.39 -0.63 -5.48
C ASP A 223 -2.75 -1.99 -5.13
N SER A 224 -1.52 -2.17 -5.62
CA SER A 224 -0.71 -3.37 -5.41
C SER A 224 -0.50 -3.77 -3.95
N ARG A 225 -0.60 -2.83 -3.00
CA ARG A 225 -0.49 -3.12 -1.56
C ARG A 225 -1.69 -3.92 -1.07
N PHE A 226 -2.90 -3.54 -1.49
CA PHE A 226 -4.12 -4.27 -1.17
C PHE A 226 -4.14 -5.63 -1.86
N THR A 227 -3.77 -5.67 -3.15
CA THR A 227 -3.63 -6.93 -3.90
C THR A 227 -2.68 -7.88 -3.17
N ALA A 228 -1.46 -7.43 -2.83
CA ALA A 228 -0.47 -8.27 -2.17
C ALA A 228 -0.90 -8.74 -0.78
N ASN A 229 -1.76 -7.99 -0.08
CA ASN A 229 -2.26 -8.41 1.23
C ASN A 229 -3.42 -9.42 1.14
N ILE A 230 -4.34 -9.22 0.19
CA ILE A 230 -5.48 -10.10 -0.03
C ILE A 230 -5.02 -11.43 -0.65
N ASP A 231 -4.08 -11.39 -1.59
CA ASP A 231 -3.60 -12.59 -2.29
C ASP A 231 -2.81 -13.56 -1.40
N LYS A 232 -2.45 -13.16 -0.16
CA LYS A 232 -1.93 -14.10 0.85
C LYS A 232 -2.90 -15.23 1.18
N TYR A 233 -4.19 -15.04 0.92
CA TYR A 233 -5.25 -16.02 1.17
C TYR A 233 -5.58 -16.87 -0.07
N GLY A 234 -5.07 -16.51 -1.24
CA GLY A 234 -5.23 -17.20 -2.51
C GLY A 234 -4.73 -16.33 -3.67
N GLU A 235 -3.93 -16.91 -4.57
CA GLU A 235 -3.40 -16.18 -5.74
C GLU A 235 -4.55 -15.68 -6.63
N GLY A 236 -4.58 -14.38 -6.91
CA GLY A 236 -5.65 -13.74 -7.70
C GLY A 236 -6.94 -13.47 -6.92
N LEU A 237 -6.95 -13.63 -5.60
CA LEU A 237 -8.13 -13.40 -4.77
C LEU A 237 -8.62 -11.95 -4.84
N ALA A 238 -7.73 -10.96 -4.91
CA ALA A 238 -8.15 -9.55 -5.01
C ALA A 238 -8.96 -9.27 -6.28
N ALA A 239 -8.52 -9.80 -7.42
CA ALA A 239 -9.24 -9.67 -8.70
C ALA A 239 -10.58 -10.41 -8.66
N PHE A 240 -10.60 -11.61 -8.07
CA PHE A 240 -11.84 -12.36 -7.86
C PHE A 240 -12.83 -11.60 -6.97
N MET A 241 -12.35 -11.02 -5.86
CA MET A 241 -13.16 -10.23 -4.94
C MET A 241 -13.76 -9.01 -5.63
N ARG A 242 -12.99 -8.25 -6.42
CA ARG A 242 -13.54 -7.14 -7.23
C ARG A 242 -14.73 -7.61 -8.06
N ASP A 243 -14.54 -8.65 -8.87
CA ASP A 243 -15.57 -9.13 -9.79
C ASP A 243 -16.81 -9.61 -9.03
N ALA A 244 -16.63 -10.35 -7.94
CA ALA A 244 -17.72 -10.83 -7.10
C ALA A 244 -18.45 -9.70 -6.36
N MET A 245 -17.73 -8.65 -5.91
CA MET A 245 -18.29 -7.46 -5.26
C MET A 245 -19.14 -6.64 -6.22
N HIS A 246 -18.73 -6.49 -7.49
CA HIS A 246 -19.54 -5.81 -8.51
C HIS A 246 -20.84 -6.56 -8.77
N ILE A 247 -20.76 -7.89 -8.92
CA ILE A 247 -21.95 -8.74 -9.10
C ILE A 247 -22.89 -8.64 -7.90
N TYR A 248 -22.34 -8.65 -6.68
CA TYR A 248 -23.11 -8.52 -5.45
C TYR A 248 -23.87 -7.19 -5.39
N CYS A 249 -23.19 -6.08 -5.70
CA CYS A 249 -23.83 -4.77 -5.77
C CYS A 249 -24.92 -4.72 -6.85
N ASP A 250 -24.66 -5.27 -8.05
CA ASP A 250 -25.65 -5.35 -9.12
C ASP A 250 -26.91 -6.13 -8.71
N ARG A 251 -26.75 -7.19 -7.89
CA ARG A 251 -27.88 -7.98 -7.35
C ARG A 251 -28.70 -7.17 -6.35
N LEU A 252 -28.04 -6.47 -5.43
CA LEU A 252 -28.71 -5.65 -4.42
C LEU A 252 -29.48 -4.47 -5.04
N GLU A 253 -28.94 -3.85 -6.09
CA GLU A 253 -29.56 -2.70 -6.76
C GLU A 253 -30.76 -3.08 -7.65
N ARG A 254 -30.90 -4.38 -7.96
CA ARG A 254 -32.02 -4.93 -8.75
C ARG A 254 -33.12 -5.57 -7.90
N ALA A 255 -32.89 -5.75 -6.60
CA ALA A 255 -33.83 -6.34 -5.64
C ALA A 255 -34.77 -5.28 -5.05
#